data_AF-U2PVD2-F1
#
_entry.id   AF-U2PVD2-F1
#
_cell.length_a   1.000
_cell.length_b   1.000
_cell.length_c   1.000
_cell.angle_alpha   90.00
_cell.angle_beta   90.00
_cell.angle_gamma   90.00
#
_symmetry.space_group_name_H-M   'P 1'
#
loop_
_entity.id
_entity.type
_entity.pdbx_description
1 polymer ?
#
loop_
_entity_poly.entity_id
_entity_poly.type
_entity_poly.pdbx_seq_one_letter_code
_entity_poly.pdbx_strand_id
1 'polypeptide(L)'
;MDGKYLIKKIKEGWGAKVIDNIEKEIKSEFPELKAFSPRNLKYMRKFLSEYVDIQFVQQVVAQIPWSHNVVLMDRVSDMKQRLWYIEKPLENGWIRNTLVHQIEEIEDTLE
;
A
#
# COMPACT_ATOMS: atom_id res chain seq x y z
N MET A 1 -0.68 15.03 9.81
CA MET A 1 -1.24 13.89 10.57
C MET A 1 -0.25 12.74 10.49
N ASP A 2 0.33 12.31 11.62
CA ASP A 2 1.41 11.30 11.66
C ASP A 2 0.82 9.89 11.43
N GLY A 3 1.44 9.09 10.54
CA GLY A 3 1.01 7.73 10.22
C GLY A 3 0.92 6.80 11.43
N LYS A 4 1.66 7.09 12.51
CA LYS A 4 1.55 6.37 13.79
C LYS A 4 0.19 6.51 14.47
N TYR A 5 -0.50 7.64 14.29
CA TYR A 5 -1.83 7.89 14.85
C TYR A 5 -2.89 7.00 14.18
N LEU A 6 -2.85 6.91 12.84
CA LEU A 6 -3.75 6.09 12.03
C LEU A 6 -3.63 4.60 12.42
N ILE A 7 -2.40 4.14 12.61
CA ILE A 7 -2.10 2.74 12.92
C ILE A 7 -2.52 2.34 14.33
N LYS A 8 -2.33 3.24 15.32
CA LYS A 8 -2.83 3.03 16.69
C LYS A 8 -4.36 2.90 16.69
N LYS A 9 -5.05 3.76 15.95
CA LYS A 9 -6.52 3.75 15.87
C LYS A 9 -7.07 2.48 15.24
N ILE A 10 -6.46 1.98 14.18
CA ILE A 10 -6.85 0.72 13.53
C ILE A 10 -6.69 -0.49 14.46
N LYS A 11 -5.60 -0.56 15.23
CA LYS A 11 -5.37 -1.63 16.23
C LYS A 11 -6.37 -1.59 17.39
N GLU A 12 -6.96 -0.44 17.70
CA GLU A 12 -8.01 -0.27 18.73
C GLU A 12 -9.40 -0.78 18.28
N GLY A 13 -9.48 -1.54 17.18
CA GLY A 13 -10.75 -2.13 16.69
C GLY A 13 -11.57 -1.16 15.84
N TRP A 14 -10.95 -0.12 15.30
CA TRP A 14 -11.61 0.86 14.45
C TRP A 14 -11.90 0.23 13.08
N GLY A 15 -13.07 -0.42 12.96
CA GLY A 15 -13.55 -1.04 11.73
C GLY A 15 -13.80 -0.03 10.60
N ALA A 16 -14.15 -0.54 9.41
CA ALA A 16 -14.38 0.18 8.15
C ALA A 16 -14.93 1.61 8.26
N LYS A 17 -15.92 1.84 9.14
CA LYS A 17 -16.56 3.16 9.38
C LYS A 17 -15.59 4.27 9.78
N VAL A 18 -14.52 3.95 10.49
CA VAL A 18 -13.51 4.94 10.88
C VAL A 18 -12.73 5.42 9.68
N ILE A 19 -12.36 4.49 8.80
CA ILE A 19 -11.58 4.84 7.61
C ILE A 19 -12.44 5.66 6.66
N ASP A 20 -13.74 5.34 6.57
CA ASP A 20 -14.70 6.15 5.81
C ASP A 20 -14.85 7.58 6.40
N ASN A 21 -14.68 7.74 7.71
CA ASN A 21 -14.69 9.06 8.35
C ASN A 21 -13.37 9.81 8.12
N ILE A 22 -12.22 9.15 8.24
CA ILE A 22 -10.90 9.71 7.91
C ILE A 22 -10.85 10.11 6.43
N GLU A 23 -11.46 9.35 5.53
CA GLU A 23 -11.60 9.74 4.12
C GLU A 23 -12.34 11.06 3.97
N LYS A 24 -13.46 11.22 4.67
CA LYS A 24 -14.27 12.44 4.61
C LYS A 24 -13.55 13.64 5.20
N GLU A 25 -12.88 13.45 6.33
CA GLU A 25 -12.10 14.50 7.00
C GLU A 25 -10.91 14.95 6.16
N ILE A 26 -10.08 14.04 5.66
CA ILE A 26 -8.91 14.39 4.84
C ILE A 26 -9.33 15.09 3.54
N LYS A 27 -10.40 14.63 2.88
CA LYS A 27 -10.93 15.32 1.69
C LYS A 27 -11.44 16.73 2.00
N SER A 28 -12.07 16.91 3.16
CA SER A 28 -12.63 18.21 3.55
C SER A 28 -11.53 19.20 3.92
N GLU A 29 -10.45 18.74 4.52
CA GLU A 29 -9.35 19.60 4.97
C GLU A 29 -8.25 19.80 3.91
N PHE A 30 -8.04 18.84 3.01
CA PHE A 30 -6.95 18.85 2.04
C PHE A 30 -7.37 18.35 0.64
N PRO A 31 -8.33 19.01 -0.03
CA PRO A 31 -8.86 18.59 -1.32
C PRO A 31 -7.80 18.54 -2.45
N GLU A 32 -6.71 19.30 -2.34
CA GLU A 32 -5.61 19.34 -3.30
C GLU A 32 -4.60 18.18 -3.17
N LEU A 33 -4.59 17.46 -2.04
CA LEU A 33 -3.66 16.35 -1.80
C LEU A 33 -4.13 15.08 -2.52
N LYS A 34 -3.73 14.94 -3.79
CA LYS A 34 -4.03 13.77 -4.65
C LYS A 34 -3.62 12.41 -4.07
N ALA A 35 -2.64 12.40 -3.14
CA ALA A 35 -2.20 11.20 -2.43
C ALA A 35 -3.32 10.57 -1.58
N PHE A 36 -4.33 11.33 -1.17
CA PHE A 36 -5.49 10.88 -0.38
C PHE A 36 -6.78 10.79 -1.20
N SER A 37 -6.66 10.48 -2.50
CA SER A 37 -7.83 10.15 -3.31
C SER A 37 -8.61 8.97 -2.70
N PRO A 38 -9.93 8.85 -2.99
CA PRO A 38 -10.78 7.75 -2.48
C PRO A 38 -10.19 6.38 -2.77
N ARG A 39 -9.59 6.25 -3.96
CA ARG A 39 -8.94 5.04 -4.42
C ARG A 39 -7.72 4.71 -3.56
N ASN A 40 -6.87 5.69 -3.27
CA ASN A 40 -5.69 5.48 -2.43
C ASN A 40 -6.05 5.11 -0.99
N LEU A 41 -7.13 5.68 -0.44
CA LEU A 41 -7.59 5.36 0.91
C LEU A 41 -8.14 3.93 1.00
N LYS A 42 -8.84 3.46 -0.04
CA LYS A 42 -9.22 2.04 -0.15
C LYS A 42 -7.99 1.13 -0.19
N TYR A 43 -6.93 1.52 -0.91
CA TYR A 43 -5.68 0.78 -0.89
C TYR A 43 -5.01 0.80 0.50
N MET A 44 -5.00 1.93 1.19
CA MET A 44 -4.47 2.01 2.57
C MET A 44 -5.27 1.10 3.51
N ARG A 45 -6.59 1.00 3.33
CA ARG A 45 -7.44 0.05 4.08
C ARG A 45 -7.11 -1.40 3.76
N LYS A 46 -7.10 -1.76 2.48
CA LYS A 46 -6.78 -3.12 2.00
C LYS A 46 -5.44 -3.56 2.55
N PHE A 47 -4.46 -2.67 2.44
CA PHE A 47 -3.13 -2.83 3.01
C PHE A 47 -3.19 -3.12 4.52
N LEU A 48 -3.81 -2.27 5.32
CA LEU A 48 -3.87 -2.46 6.78
C LEU A 48 -4.63 -3.74 7.20
N SER A 49 -5.55 -4.24 6.36
CA SER A 49 -6.24 -5.51 6.62
C SER A 49 -5.48 -6.75 6.20
N GLU A 50 -4.68 -6.69 5.12
CA GLU A 50 -3.92 -7.84 4.60
C GLU A 50 -2.62 -8.06 5.38
N TYR A 51 -2.07 -7.00 5.94
CA TYR A 51 -0.78 -6.99 6.60
C TYR A 51 -0.92 -6.89 8.12
N VAL A 52 -1.19 -8.03 8.76
CA VAL A 52 -1.49 -8.15 10.20
C VAL A 52 -0.27 -7.82 11.08
N ASP A 53 0.94 -8.16 10.63
CA ASP A 53 2.19 -7.74 11.30
C ASP A 53 2.61 -6.34 10.84
N ILE A 54 1.99 -5.37 11.48
CA ILE A 54 2.22 -3.94 11.24
C ILE A 54 3.69 -3.53 11.42
N GLN A 55 4.50 -4.23 12.23
CA GLN A 55 5.90 -3.84 12.45
C GLN A 55 6.78 -4.24 11.27
N PHE A 56 6.69 -5.50 10.84
CA PHE A 56 7.38 -5.99 9.64
C PHE A 56 6.97 -5.18 8.40
N VAL A 57 5.68 -4.88 8.30
CA VAL A 57 5.09 -4.26 7.12
C VAL A 57 5.42 -2.77 7.06
N GLN A 58 5.45 -2.05 8.20
CA GLN A 58 5.96 -0.69 8.21
C GLN A 58 7.41 -0.62 7.73
N GLN A 59 8.25 -1.58 8.11
CA GLN A 59 9.67 -1.59 7.75
C GLN A 59 9.91 -1.90 6.28
N VAL A 60 9.08 -2.73 5.65
CA VAL A 60 9.26 -3.16 4.26
C VAL A 60 8.57 -2.19 3.29
N VAL A 61 7.40 -1.68 3.66
CA VAL A 61 6.53 -0.92 2.74
C VAL A 61 6.85 0.57 2.75
N ALA A 62 7.42 1.08 3.85
CA ALA A 62 7.96 2.45 3.90
C ALA A 62 9.22 2.62 3.03
N GLN A 63 9.81 1.53 2.53
CA GLN A 63 11.03 1.58 1.75
C GLN A 63 10.77 2.02 0.30
N ILE A 64 9.59 1.72 -0.24
CA ILE A 64 9.23 2.02 -1.63
C ILE A 64 8.10 3.06 -1.72
N PRO A 65 8.01 3.85 -2.81
CA PRO A 65 6.93 4.81 -2.97
C PRO A 65 5.56 4.15 -2.93
N TRP A 66 4.55 4.82 -2.36
CA TRP A 66 3.18 4.29 -2.22
C TRP A 66 2.57 3.80 -3.55
N SER A 67 2.91 4.45 -4.67
CA SER A 67 2.47 4.03 -6.00
C SER A 67 2.95 2.63 -6.41
N HIS A 68 4.09 2.16 -5.88
CA HIS A 68 4.61 0.82 -6.11
C HIS A 68 3.84 -0.19 -5.26
N ASN A 69 3.55 0.15 -3.99
CA ASN A 69 2.70 -0.67 -3.13
C ASN A 69 1.31 -0.91 -3.73
N VAL A 70 0.72 0.11 -4.36
CA VAL A 70 -0.57 -0.03 -5.07
C VAL A 70 -0.45 -1.02 -6.23
N VAL A 71 0.59 -0.92 -7.06
CA VAL A 71 0.83 -1.87 -8.17
C VAL A 71 0.95 -3.30 -7.65
N LEU A 72 1.71 -3.50 -6.58
CA LEU A 72 1.92 -4.82 -5.98
C LEU A 72 0.63 -5.41 -5.39
N MET A 73 -0.21 -4.58 -4.77
CA MET A 73 -1.52 -5.02 -4.25
C MET A 73 -2.56 -5.29 -5.35
N ASP A 74 -2.40 -4.70 -6.53
CA ASP A 74 -3.28 -4.91 -7.68
C ASP A 74 -2.91 -6.15 -8.48
N ARG A 75 -1.60 -6.36 -8.70
CA ARG A 75 -1.10 -7.38 -9.63
C ARG A 75 -0.62 -8.63 -8.95
N VAL A 76 0.03 -8.50 -7.79
CA VAL A 76 0.63 -9.65 -7.09
C VAL A 76 -0.31 -10.12 -5.97
N SER A 77 -1.07 -11.17 -6.24
CA SER A 77 -2.06 -11.72 -5.29
C SER A 77 -1.40 -12.50 -4.15
N ASP A 78 -0.33 -13.24 -4.43
CA ASP A 78 0.39 -14.02 -3.43
C ASP A 78 1.25 -13.11 -2.53
N MET A 79 1.09 -13.27 -1.21
CA MET A 79 1.79 -12.42 -0.24
C MET A 79 3.30 -12.63 -0.27
N LYS A 80 3.79 -13.86 -0.49
CA LYS A 80 5.24 -14.13 -0.48
C LYS A 80 5.91 -13.52 -1.71
N GLN A 81 5.32 -13.68 -2.88
CA GLN A 81 5.77 -13.03 -4.11
C GLN A 81 5.73 -11.52 -3.95
N ARG A 82 4.66 -10.98 -3.36
CA ARG A 82 4.53 -9.55 -3.13
C ARG A 82 5.65 -9.01 -2.26
N LEU A 83 5.98 -9.69 -1.16
CA LEU A 83 7.10 -9.33 -0.29
C LEU A 83 8.44 -9.40 -1.03
N TRP A 84 8.65 -10.42 -1.85
CA TRP A 84 9.84 -10.53 -2.70
C TRP A 84 9.97 -9.35 -3.67
N TYR A 85 8.87 -8.94 -4.31
CA TYR A 85 8.87 -7.79 -5.21
C TYR A 85 9.05 -6.45 -4.51
N ILE A 86 8.76 -6.30 -3.22
CA ILE A 86 9.00 -5.03 -2.52
C ILE A 86 10.50 -4.72 -2.44
N GLU A 87 11.34 -5.75 -2.35
CA GLU A 87 12.80 -5.58 -2.28
C GLU A 87 13.40 -5.20 -3.64
N LYS A 88 12.79 -5.61 -4.76
CA LYS A 88 13.37 -5.40 -6.10
C LYS A 88 13.50 -3.95 -6.56
N PRO A 89 12.52 -3.05 -6.33
CA PRO A 89 12.71 -1.63 -6.58
C PRO A 89 13.83 -1.00 -5.75
N LEU A 90 14.09 -1.51 -4.54
CA LEU A 90 15.17 -1.02 -3.67
C LEU A 90 16.54 -1.45 -4.18
N GLU A 91 16.65 -2.72 -4.58
CA GLU A 91 17.89 -3.30 -5.09
C GLU A 91 18.26 -2.74 -6.47
N ASN A 92 17.27 -2.59 -7.35
CA ASN A 92 17.50 -2.33 -8.78
C ASN A 92 17.09 -0.92 -9.23
N GLY A 93 16.59 -0.08 -8.31
CA GLY A 93 16.13 1.27 -8.62
C GLY A 93 14.92 1.31 -9.57
N TRP A 94 14.07 0.28 -9.54
CA TRP A 94 12.94 0.21 -10.46
C TRP A 94 11.94 1.34 -10.18
N ILE A 95 11.66 2.12 -11.22
CA ILE A 95 10.52 3.03 -11.24
C ILE A 95 9.23 2.22 -11.45
N ARG A 96 8.08 2.83 -11.15
CA ARG A 96 6.77 2.17 -11.19
C ARG A 96 6.52 1.39 -12.49
N ASN A 97 6.83 1.98 -13.65
CA ASN A 97 6.57 1.33 -14.93
C ASN A 97 7.48 0.13 -15.17
N THR A 98 8.74 0.20 -14.74
CA THR A 98 9.66 -0.94 -14.77
C THR A 98 9.17 -2.06 -13.86
N LEU A 99 8.70 -1.74 -12.65
CA LEU A 99 8.12 -2.72 -11.75
C LEU A 99 6.89 -3.41 -12.37
N VAL A 100 5.99 -2.66 -13.01
CA VAL A 100 4.83 -3.24 -13.71
C VAL A 100 5.27 -4.25 -14.77
N HIS A 101 6.23 -3.85 -15.61
CA HIS A 101 6.73 -4.71 -16.68
C HIS A 101 7.38 -5.99 -16.14
N GLN A 102 8.19 -5.89 -15.08
CA GLN A 102 8.84 -7.04 -14.46
C GLN A 102 7.85 -8.03 -13.83
N ILE A 103 6.74 -7.53 -13.27
CA ILE A 103 5.67 -8.41 -12.75
C ILE A 103 5.04 -9.19 -13.90
N GLU A 104 4.72 -8.52 -15.01
CA GLU A 104 4.09 -9.15 -16.18
C GLU A 104 5.01 -10.22 -16.81
N GLU A 105 6.30 -9.93 -17.00
CA GLU A 105 7.26 -10.89 -17.58
C GLU A 105 7.45 -12.17 -16.74
N ILE A 106 7.41 -12.05 -15.41
CA ILE A 106 7.59 -13.18 -14.50
C ILE A 106 6.30 -14.01 -14.38
N GLU A 107 5.11 -13.39 -14.48
CA GLU A 107 3.85 -14.14 -14.52
C GLU A 107 3.73 -14.96 -15.81
N ASP A 108 4.14 -14.40 -16.96
CA ASP A 108 4.13 -15.08 -18.27
C ASP A 108 5.11 -16.27 -18.35
N THR A 109 6.09 -16.36 -17.45
CA THR A 109 7.08 -17.47 -17.42
C THR A 109 6.70 -18.60 -16.47
N LEU A 110 5.57 -18.48 -15.77
CA LEU A 110 5.04 -19.48 -14.84
C LEU A 110 3.78 -20.20 -15.36
N GLU A 111 3.27 -19.81 -16.54
CA GLU A 111 2.25 -20.54 -17.33
C GLU A 111 2.87 -21.48 -18.37
#